data_AF-A0A1V9ZJG3-F1
#
_entry.id   AF-A0A1V9ZJG3-F1
#
_cell.length_a   1.000
_cell.length_b   1.000
_cell.length_c   1.000
_cell.angle_alpha   90.00
_cell.angle_beta   90.00
_cell.angle_gamma   90.00
#
_symmetry.space_group_name_H-M   'P 1'
#
loop_
_entity.id
_entity.type
_entity.pdbx_description
1 polymer ?
#
loop_
_entity_poly.entity_id
_entity_poly.type
_entity_poly.pdbx_seq_one_letter_code
_entity_poly.pdbx_strand_id
1 'polypeptide(L)'
;MKLPGIGPKVARLIVLVAWGAADGIIVDTHVHRIARRLGWTTAEAKSPEDTRRELEEWIPRDKWGDISKLLIGFGQTHCPAVKPKCGTCPLRASCPSASL
;
A
#
# COMPACT_ATOMS: atom_id res chain seq x y z
N MET A 1 -18.12 10.50 -7.39
CA MET A 1 -18.68 9.31 -6.71
C MET A 1 -20.03 9.67 -6.12
N LYS A 2 -21.00 8.74 -6.12
CA LYS A 2 -22.41 9.05 -5.84
C LYS A 2 -23.02 8.33 -4.61
N LEU A 3 -22.33 7.34 -4.03
CA LEU A 3 -22.87 6.55 -2.91
C LEU A 3 -22.42 7.12 -1.55
N PRO A 4 -23.34 7.46 -0.63
CA PRO A 4 -23.00 7.92 0.71
C PRO A 4 -22.14 6.88 1.47
N GLY A 5 -21.07 7.35 2.13
CA GLY A 5 -20.16 6.49 2.90
C GLY A 5 -19.11 5.72 2.10
N ILE A 6 -19.17 5.75 0.75
CA ILE A 6 -18.21 5.07 -0.12
C ILE A 6 -17.26 6.09 -0.75
N GLY A 7 -16.07 6.21 -0.14
CA GLY A 7 -14.97 6.98 -0.70
C GLY A 7 -14.17 6.22 -1.77
N PRO A 8 -13.19 6.87 -2.42
CA PRO A 8 -12.42 6.29 -3.53
C PRO A 8 -11.71 4.99 -3.19
N LYS A 9 -11.12 4.88 -2.01
CA LYS A 9 -10.48 3.65 -1.53
C LYS A 9 -11.47 2.48 -1.51
N VAL A 10 -12.65 2.69 -0.92
CA VAL A 10 -13.67 1.64 -0.75
C VAL A 10 -14.23 1.24 -2.12
N ALA A 11 -14.46 2.20 -3.01
CA ALA A 11 -14.89 1.93 -4.38
C ALA A 11 -13.90 1.01 -5.11
N ARG A 12 -12.59 1.31 -5.08
CA ARG A 12 -11.55 0.48 -5.72
C ARG A 12 -11.47 -0.93 -5.11
N LEU A 13 -11.61 -1.02 -3.79
CA LEU A 13 -11.66 -2.32 -3.10
C LEU A 13 -12.85 -3.17 -3.57
N ILE A 14 -14.03 -2.56 -3.68
CA ILE A 14 -15.23 -3.24 -4.18
C ILE A 14 -15.00 -3.75 -5.60
N VAL A 15 -14.47 -2.91 -6.50
CA VAL A 15 -14.17 -3.30 -7.89
C VAL A 15 -13.18 -4.48 -7.92
N LEU A 16 -12.12 -4.43 -7.11
CA LEU A 16 -11.13 -5.50 -7.05
C LEU A 16 -11.71 -6.82 -6.53
N VAL A 17 -12.52 -6.78 -5.47
CA VAL A 17 -13.03 -7.99 -4.82
C VAL A 17 -14.19 -8.62 -5.60
N ALA A 18 -15.12 -7.80 -6.08
CA ALA A 18 -16.33 -8.31 -6.73
C ALA A 18 -16.15 -8.58 -8.23
N TRP A 19 -15.27 -7.86 -8.92
CA TRP A 19 -15.03 -8.04 -10.36
C TRP A 19 -13.64 -8.57 -10.71
N GLY A 20 -12.74 -8.74 -9.73
CA GLY A 20 -11.37 -9.18 -10.01
C GLY A 20 -10.54 -8.17 -10.81
N ALA A 21 -11.01 -6.94 -10.93
CA ALA A 21 -10.39 -5.89 -11.74
C ALA A 21 -9.75 -4.81 -10.86
N ALA A 22 -8.54 -4.36 -11.21
CA ALA A 22 -7.88 -3.27 -10.50
C ALA A 22 -8.12 -1.92 -11.19
N ASP A 23 -8.85 -1.03 -10.50
CA ASP A 23 -9.07 0.36 -10.89
C ASP A 23 -8.23 1.34 -10.03
N GLY A 24 -6.97 0.93 -9.82
CA GLY A 24 -5.98 1.64 -9.02
C GLY A 24 -5.49 0.84 -7.82
N ILE A 25 -4.34 1.25 -7.29
CA ILE A 25 -3.78 0.67 -6.07
C ILE A 25 -4.63 1.13 -4.87
N ILE A 26 -5.00 0.17 -4.01
CA ILE A 26 -5.78 0.46 -2.80
C ILE A 26 -4.82 0.86 -1.70
N VAL A 27 -4.66 2.17 -1.52
CA VAL A 27 -3.78 2.71 -0.48
C VAL A 27 -4.57 2.95 0.81
N ASP A 28 -4.16 2.27 1.88
CA ASP A 28 -4.59 2.55 3.24
C ASP A 28 -3.40 2.94 4.13
N THR A 29 -3.61 3.01 5.44
CA THR A 29 -2.56 3.39 6.38
C THR A 29 -1.38 2.40 6.43
N HIS A 30 -1.59 1.13 6.08
CA HIS A 30 -0.52 0.13 5.98
C HIS A 30 0.27 0.32 4.71
N VAL A 31 -0.41 0.39 3.56
CA VAL A 31 0.22 0.60 2.25
C VAL A 31 1.01 1.90 2.23
N HIS A 32 0.39 3.01 2.68
CA HIS A 32 1.01 4.33 2.77
C HIS A 32 2.30 4.29 3.60
N ARG A 33 2.22 3.70 4.80
CA ARG A 33 3.38 3.60 5.70
C ARG A 33 4.48 2.74 5.12
N ILE A 34 4.16 1.59 4.54
CA ILE A 34 5.16 0.66 4.00
C ILE A 34 5.84 1.26 2.78
N ALA A 35 5.08 1.87 1.86
CA ALA A 35 5.64 2.54 0.69
C ALA A 35 6.67 3.60 1.11
N ARG A 36 6.35 4.42 2.12
CA ARG A 36 7.31 5.38 2.70
C ARG A 36 8.51 4.71 3.36
N ARG A 37 8.30 3.66 4.15
CA ARG A 37 9.40 2.92 4.81
C ARG A 37 10.38 2.28 3.83
N LEU A 38 9.87 1.83 2.69
CA LEU A 38 10.66 1.22 1.62
C LEU A 38 11.29 2.25 0.68
N GLY A 39 10.99 3.54 0.84
CA GLY A 39 11.47 4.59 -0.07
C GLY A 39 10.84 4.52 -1.46
N TRP A 40 9.64 3.94 -1.57
CA TRP A 40 8.90 3.81 -2.85
C TRP A 40 8.12 5.06 -3.22
N THR A 41 8.01 6.00 -2.29
CA THR A 41 7.36 7.30 -2.48
C THR A 41 8.28 8.41 -2.04
N THR A 42 8.10 9.58 -2.64
CA THR A 42 8.83 10.80 -2.32
C THR A 42 8.40 11.38 -0.96
N ALA A 43 9.11 12.41 -0.48
CA ALA A 43 8.74 13.10 0.76
C ALA A 43 7.44 13.94 0.58
N GLU A 44 7.13 14.25 -0.67
CA GLU A 44 6.03 15.05 -1.17
C GLU A 44 4.70 14.28 -1.13
N ALA A 45 4.74 12.94 -1.14
CA ALA A 45 3.58 12.07 -0.98
C ALA A 45 2.97 12.14 0.44
N LYS A 46 2.20 13.19 0.72
CA LYS A 46 1.64 13.45 2.06
C LYS A 46 0.34 12.70 2.32
N SER A 47 -0.44 12.39 1.30
CA SER A 47 -1.72 11.68 1.41
C SER A 47 -1.68 10.27 0.81
N PRO A 48 -2.62 9.38 1.19
CA PRO A 48 -2.79 8.09 0.54
C PRO A 48 -3.02 8.17 -0.97
N GLU A 49 -3.65 9.25 -1.44
CA GLU A 49 -3.90 9.46 -2.87
C GLU A 49 -2.62 9.88 -3.61
N ASP A 50 -1.74 10.64 -2.97
CA ASP A 50 -0.40 10.95 -3.54
C ASP A 50 0.44 9.68 -3.65
N THR A 51 0.46 8.87 -2.58
CA THR A 51 1.15 7.56 -2.61
C THR A 51 0.59 6.65 -3.70
N ARG A 52 -0.74 6.62 -3.90
CA ARG A 52 -1.33 5.84 -4.97
C ARG A 52 -0.78 6.27 -6.32
N ARG A 53 -0.80 7.58 -6.62
CA ARG A 53 -0.33 8.12 -7.89
C ARG A 53 1.13 7.74 -8.15
N GLU A 54 2.01 7.96 -7.18
CA GLU A 54 3.43 7.63 -7.33
C GLU A 54 3.67 6.13 -7.50
N LEU A 55 2.95 5.26 -6.77
CA LEU A 55 3.08 3.82 -6.95
C LEU A 55 2.59 3.36 -8.33
N GLU A 56 1.50 3.94 -8.83
CA GLU A 56 0.94 3.61 -10.15
C GLU A 56 1.83 4.08 -11.33
N GLU A 57 2.75 5.01 -11.10
CA GLU A 57 3.69 5.48 -12.14
C GLU A 57 4.71 4.42 -12.55
N TRP A 58 5.06 3.48 -11.66
CA TRP A 58 6.10 2.48 -11.92
C TRP A 58 5.68 1.03 -11.68
N ILE A 59 4.62 0.78 -10.90
CA ILE A 59 4.11 -0.59 -10.71
C ILE A 59 3.25 -0.98 -11.92
N PRO A 60 3.56 -2.11 -12.60
CA PRO A 60 2.74 -2.62 -13.69
C PRO A 60 1.27 -2.81 -13.29
N ARG A 61 0.34 -2.41 -14.17
CA ARG A 61 -1.10 -2.40 -13.89
C ARG A 61 -1.66 -3.76 -13.49
N ASP A 62 -1.14 -4.84 -14.06
CA ASP A 62 -1.52 -6.22 -13.72
C ASP A 62 -1.18 -6.59 -12.26
N LYS A 63 -0.28 -5.84 -11.60
CA LYS A 63 0.13 -6.07 -10.21
C LYS A 63 -0.61 -5.22 -9.19
N TRP A 64 -1.45 -4.27 -9.60
CA TRP A 64 -2.09 -3.32 -8.68
C TRP A 64 -2.99 -4.00 -7.63
N GLY A 65 -3.73 -5.03 -8.03
CA GLY A 65 -4.56 -5.81 -7.12
C GLY A 65 -3.72 -6.59 -6.10
N ASP A 66 -2.67 -7.24 -6.58
CA ASP A 66 -1.79 -8.08 -5.75
C ASP A 66 -1.01 -7.25 -4.74
N ILE A 67 -0.36 -6.16 -5.18
CA ILE A 67 0.43 -5.31 -4.29
C ILE A 67 -0.44 -4.71 -3.18
N SER A 68 -1.68 -4.35 -3.49
CA SER A 68 -2.64 -3.84 -2.50
C SER A 68 -2.88 -4.87 -1.40
N LYS A 69 -3.24 -6.10 -1.76
CA LYS A 69 -3.53 -7.18 -0.80
C LYS A 69 -2.29 -7.56 0.01
N LEU A 70 -1.14 -7.71 -0.67
CA LEU A 70 0.12 -8.11 -0.07
C LEU A 70 0.59 -7.08 0.97
N LEU A 71 0.59 -5.80 0.63
CA LEU A 71 1.05 -4.75 1.54
C LEU A 71 0.11 -4.54 2.73
N ILE A 72 -1.20 -4.67 2.54
CA ILE A 72 -2.16 -4.64 3.65
C ILE A 72 -1.86 -5.78 4.63
N GLY A 73 -1.80 -7.02 4.14
CA GLY A 73 -1.54 -8.19 4.99
C GLY A 73 -0.15 -8.13 5.66
N PHE A 74 0.87 -7.73 4.91
CA PHE A 74 2.23 -7.56 5.44
C PHE A 74 2.28 -6.46 6.52
N GLY A 75 1.59 -5.34 6.30
CA GLY A 75 1.54 -4.25 7.26
C GLY A 75 0.72 -4.54 8.52
N GLN A 76 -0.16 -5.54 8.49
CA GLN A 76 -0.90 -6.02 9.65
C GLN A 76 -0.09 -7.05 10.45
N THR A 77 0.62 -7.95 9.78
CA THR A 77 1.23 -9.13 10.41
C THR A 77 2.73 -9.00 10.70
N HIS A 78 3.44 -8.19 9.90
CA HIS A 78 4.92 -8.16 9.88
C HIS A 78 5.52 -6.76 10.02
N CYS A 79 4.92 -5.76 9.39
CA CYS A 79 5.37 -4.37 9.44
C CYS A 79 4.33 -3.43 10.10
N PRO A 80 3.91 -3.71 11.36
CA PRO A 80 3.01 -2.82 12.09
C PRO A 80 3.63 -1.43 12.30
N ALA A 81 2.78 -0.45 12.62
CA ALA A 81 3.22 0.92 12.86
C ALA A 81 4.23 1.01 14.01
N VAL A 82 3.95 0.28 15.10
CA VAL A 82 4.77 0.23 16.31
C VAL A 82 5.49 -1.12 16.37
N LYS A 83 6.81 -1.10 16.66
CA LYS A 83 7.67 -2.30 16.80
C LYS A 83 7.54 -3.28 15.60
N PRO A 84 7.91 -2.86 14.37
CA PRO A 84 7.91 -3.76 13.23
C PRO A 84 8.85 -4.95 13.45
N LYS A 85 8.52 -6.12 12.89
CA LYS A 85 9.30 -7.36 13.03
C LYS A 85 10.52 -7.37 12.09
N CYS A 86 11.35 -6.33 12.18
CA CYS A 86 12.52 -6.12 11.33
C CYS A 86 13.59 -7.21 11.51
N GLY A 87 13.68 -7.84 12.68
CA GLY A 87 14.59 -8.96 12.95
C GLY A 87 14.34 -10.18 12.06
N THR A 88 13.07 -10.45 11.72
CA THR A 88 12.65 -11.59 10.90
C THR A 88 12.08 -11.14 9.55
N CYS A 89 12.34 -9.90 9.13
CA CYS A 89 11.79 -9.33 7.91
C CYS A 89 12.58 -9.79 6.69
N PRO A 90 11.91 -10.39 5.67
CA PRO A 90 12.59 -10.80 4.44
C PRO A 90 13.15 -9.60 3.65
N LEU A 91 12.57 -8.41 3.85
CA LEU A 91 13.02 -7.17 3.22
C LEU A 91 14.10 -6.45 4.03
N ARG A 92 14.56 -6.99 5.16
CA ARG A 92 15.47 -6.28 6.09
C ARG A 92 16.71 -5.74 5.38
N ALA A 93 17.36 -6.56 4.55
CA ALA A 93 18.61 -6.19 3.89
C ALA A 93 18.45 -5.03 2.89
N SER A 94 17.25 -4.86 2.33
CA SER A 94 16.95 -3.86 1.30
C SER A 94 16.02 -2.75 1.80
N CYS A 95 15.60 -2.77 3.06
CA CYS A 95 14.65 -1.81 3.62
C CYS A 95 15.42 -0.65 4.28
N PRO A 96 15.31 0.58 3.76
CA PRO A 96 16.05 1.72 4.30
C PRO A 96 15.59 2.14 5.70
N SER A 97 14.40 1.70 6.13
CA SER A 97 13.84 1.99 7.46
C SER A 97 13.97 0.82 8.45
N ALA A 98 14.72 -0.24 8.12
CA ALA A 98 14.88 -1.37 9.02
C ALA A 98 15.72 -0.98 10.25
N SER A 99 15.20 -1.22 11.44
CA SER A 99 15.90 -1.07 12.72
C SER A 99 15.87 -2.40 13.49
N LEU A 100 16.92 -2.70 14.25
CA LEU A 100 16.91 -3.84 15.19
C LEU A 100 16.05 -3.54 16.42
#